data_AF-A0A1J4JUW0-F1
#
_entry.id   AF-A0A1J4JUW0-F1
#
_cell.length_a   1.000
_cell.length_b   1.000
_cell.length_c   1.000
_cell.angle_alpha   90.00
_cell.angle_beta   90.00
_cell.angle_gamma   90.00
#
_symmetry.space_group_name_H-M   'P 1'
#
loop_
_entity.id
_entity.type
_entity.pdbx_description
1 polymer ?
#
loop_
_entity_poly.entity_id
_entity_poly.type
_entity_poly.pdbx_seq_one_letter_code
_entity_poly.pdbx_strand_id
1 'polypeptide(L)'
;MNPPKSALVKEMNKHLGTALSLIEDGAADNNALIREEMKLFFARAEKIEKEIAEFEVASINKVKQSEMFAIEDQKAEVVKFLTKFDEKINQIEDQIRNVLGETSPLLNC
;
A
#
# COMPACT_ATOMS: atom_id res chain seq x y z
N MET A 1 15.17 -8.41 17.67
CA MET A 1 15.33 -7.53 16.49
C MET A 1 15.62 -8.42 15.30
N ASN A 2 14.82 -8.34 14.22
CA ASN A 2 15.14 -9.06 12.99
C ASN A 2 16.37 -8.43 12.33
N PRO A 3 17.34 -9.23 11.86
CA PRO A 3 18.51 -8.71 11.16
C PRO A 3 18.08 -7.99 9.87
N PRO A 4 18.71 -6.86 9.51
CA PRO A 4 18.38 -6.16 8.27
C PRO A 4 18.59 -7.07 7.04
N LYS A 5 17.81 -6.91 5.96
CA LYS A 5 17.91 -7.73 4.72
C LYS A 5 19.35 -7.93 4.21
N SER A 6 20.18 -6.89 4.31
CA SER A 6 21.61 -6.96 3.97
C SER A 6 22.41 -7.95 4.81
N ALA A 7 22.07 -8.11 6.09
CA ALA A 7 22.69 -9.08 6.99
C ALA A 7 22.27 -10.52 6.66
N LEU A 8 21.00 -10.76 6.31
CA LEU A 8 20.55 -12.10 5.89
C LEU A 8 21.21 -12.55 4.58
N VAL A 9 21.34 -11.65 3.60
CA VAL A 9 22.03 -11.95 2.34
C VAL A 9 23.52 -12.24 2.60
N LYS A 10 24.18 -11.47 3.48
CA LYS A 10 25.56 -11.73 3.88
C LYS A 10 25.72 -13.10 4.55
N GLU A 11 24.81 -13.46 5.44
CA GLU A 11 24.82 -14.75 6.13
C GLU A 11 24.56 -15.91 5.17
N MET A 12 23.59 -15.77 4.26
CA MET A 12 23.33 -16.72 3.18
C MET A 12 24.58 -16.93 2.30
N ASN A 13 25.20 -15.85 1.84
CA ASN A 13 26.40 -15.92 1.00
C ASN A 13 27.60 -16.50 1.74
N LYS A 14 27.69 -16.31 3.05
CA LYS A 14 28.72 -16.94 3.88
C LYS A 14 28.59 -18.47 3.82
N HIS A 15 27.39 -19.01 4.04
CA HIS A 15 27.14 -20.46 3.98
C HIS A 15 27.45 -21.04 2.60
N LEU A 16 27.06 -20.33 1.53
CA LEU A 16 27.41 -20.73 0.16
C LEU A 16 28.94 -20.74 -0.06
N GLY A 17 29.64 -19.68 0.38
CA GLY A 17 31.09 -19.59 0.28
C GLY A 17 31.80 -20.72 1.04
N THR A 18 31.36 -21.02 2.26
CA THR A 18 31.90 -22.12 3.07
C THR A 18 31.65 -23.48 2.42
N ALA A 19 30.46 -23.72 1.87
CA ALA A 19 30.17 -24.96 1.14
C ALA A 19 31.09 -25.12 -0.08
N LEU A 20 31.32 -24.05 -0.85
CA LEU A 20 32.21 -24.06 -2.01
C LEU A 20 33.67 -24.36 -1.63
N SER A 21 34.18 -23.76 -0.56
CA SER A 21 35.53 -24.07 -0.05
C SER A 21 35.66 -25.54 0.36
N LEU A 22 34.65 -26.10 1.05
CA LEU A 22 34.65 -27.51 1.44
C LEU A 22 34.59 -28.47 0.25
N ILE A 23 33.94 -28.07 -0.85
CA ILE A 23 33.91 -28.81 -2.12
C ILE A 23 35.29 -28.75 -2.78
N GLU A 24 35.94 -27.59 -2.80
CA GLU A 24 37.28 -27.39 -3.36
C GLU A 24 38.34 -28.23 -2.63
N ASP A 25 38.23 -28.34 -1.30
CA ASP A 25 39.10 -29.20 -0.48
C ASP A 25 39.02 -30.70 -0.86
N GLY A 26 37.93 -31.14 -1.51
CA GLY A 26 37.81 -32.44 -2.16
C GLY A 26 37.80 -33.68 -1.25
N ALA A 27 37.79 -33.51 0.07
CA ALA A 27 37.77 -34.61 1.03
C ALA A 27 36.36 -35.22 1.15
N ALA A 28 36.25 -36.55 1.06
CA ALA A 28 34.97 -37.26 1.17
C ALA A 28 34.26 -37.02 2.52
N ASP A 29 35.03 -36.75 3.57
CA ASP A 29 34.53 -36.45 4.92
C ASP A 29 33.79 -35.10 4.98
N ASN A 30 34.02 -34.20 4.02
CA ASN A 30 33.37 -32.89 3.96
C ASN A 30 31.89 -32.97 3.52
N ASN A 31 31.43 -34.09 2.96
CA ASN A 31 30.07 -34.22 2.43
C ASN A 31 28.98 -33.90 3.46
N ALA A 32 29.19 -34.29 4.72
CA ALA A 32 28.25 -34.00 5.79
C ALA A 32 28.18 -32.49 6.10
N LEU A 33 29.34 -31.83 6.13
CA LEU A 33 29.46 -30.40 6.37
C LEU A 33 28.88 -29.57 5.20
N ILE A 34 29.19 -29.95 3.96
CA ILE A 34 28.64 -29.33 2.75
C ILE A 34 27.11 -29.38 2.77
N ARG A 35 26.53 -30.53 3.11
CA ARG A 35 25.08 -30.68 3.21
C ARG A 35 24.49 -29.76 4.27
N GLU A 36 25.16 -29.59 5.40
CA GLU A 36 24.68 -28.73 6.48
C GLU A 36 24.76 -27.24 6.09
N GLU A 37 25.87 -26.80 5.51
CA GLU A 37 26.01 -25.44 4.98
C GLU A 37 24.94 -25.12 3.93
N MET A 38 24.63 -26.08 3.04
CA MET A 38 23.57 -25.90 2.05
C MET A 38 22.17 -25.82 2.67
N LYS A 39 21.88 -26.59 3.73
CA LYS A 39 20.60 -26.42 4.46
C LYS A 39 20.49 -25.02 5.06
N LEU A 40 21.57 -24.54 5.68
CA LEU A 40 21.60 -23.21 6.28
C LEU A 40 21.44 -22.12 5.22
N PHE A 41 22.08 -22.27 4.06
CA PHE A 41 21.86 -21.41 2.90
C PHE A 41 20.37 -21.33 2.52
N PHE A 42 19.70 -22.46 2.32
CA PHE A 42 18.29 -22.48 1.93
C PHE A 42 17.38 -21.92 3.01
N ALA A 43 17.65 -22.21 4.28
CA ALA A 43 16.88 -21.64 5.40
C ALA A 43 16.98 -20.09 5.44
N ARG A 44 18.15 -19.53 5.09
CA ARG A 44 18.30 -18.06 4.99
C ARG A 44 17.62 -17.51 3.74
N ALA A 45 17.67 -18.21 2.62
CA ALA A 45 16.96 -17.82 1.40
C ALA A 45 15.43 -17.76 1.63
N GLU A 46 14.85 -18.78 2.27
CA GLU A 46 13.42 -18.83 2.62
C GLU A 46 13.03 -17.65 3.52
N LYS A 47 13.87 -17.32 4.50
CA LYS A 47 13.63 -16.16 5.37
C LYS A 47 13.64 -14.84 4.60
N ILE A 48 14.57 -14.68 3.66
CA ILE A 48 14.63 -13.49 2.79
C ILE A 48 13.36 -13.38 1.94
N GLU A 49 12.91 -14.49 1.35
CA GLU A 49 11.68 -14.55 0.56
C GLU A 49 10.46 -14.11 1.39
N LYS A 50 10.33 -14.63 2.61
CA LYS A 50 9.27 -14.24 3.54
C LYS A 50 9.28 -12.74 3.86
N GLU A 51 10.45 -12.16 4.12
CA GLU A 51 10.59 -10.71 4.37
C GLU A 51 10.33 -9.85 3.13
N ILE A 52 10.51 -10.39 1.92
CA ILE A 52 10.11 -9.71 0.68
C ILE A 52 8.59 -9.71 0.57
N ALA A 53 7.94 -10.87 0.72
CA ALA A 53 6.49 -10.99 0.65
C ALA A 53 5.78 -10.09 1.69
N GLU A 54 6.26 -10.08 2.94
CA GLU A 54 5.73 -9.20 4.00
C GLU A 54 5.86 -7.72 3.62
N PHE A 55 6.99 -7.32 3.05
CA PHE A 55 7.21 -5.93 2.60
C PHE A 55 6.30 -5.54 1.44
N GLU A 56 6.11 -6.43 0.46
CA GLU A 56 5.22 -6.20 -0.68
C GLU A 56 3.77 -6.01 -0.23
N VAL A 57 3.28 -6.89 0.65
CA VAL A 57 1.93 -6.78 1.24
C VAL A 57 1.78 -5.46 2.01
N ALA A 58 2.77 -5.09 2.82
CA ALA A 58 2.74 -3.81 3.54
C ALA A 58 2.72 -2.60 2.59
N SER A 59 3.47 -2.66 1.49
CA SER A 59 3.53 -1.60 0.47
C SER A 59 2.20 -1.44 -0.26
N ILE A 60 1.58 -2.55 -0.68
CA ILE A 60 0.25 -2.56 -1.30
C ILE A 60 -0.80 -1.96 -0.36
N ASN A 61 -0.79 -2.37 0.90
CA ASN A 61 -1.73 -1.85 1.90
C ASN A 61 -1.56 -0.34 2.10
N LYS A 62 -0.32 0.17 2.10
CA LYS A 62 -0.05 1.60 2.22
C LYS A 62 -0.57 2.39 1.02
N VAL A 63 -0.32 1.90 -0.21
CA VAL A 63 -0.84 2.54 -1.43
C VAL A 63 -2.37 2.57 -1.40
N LYS A 64 -3.01 1.42 -1.13
CA LYS A 64 -4.46 1.31 -1.02
C LYS A 64 -5.06 2.27 0.00
N GLN A 65 -4.43 2.41 1.17
CA GLN A 65 -4.89 3.35 2.19
C GLN A 65 -4.78 4.81 1.73
N SER A 66 -3.67 5.16 1.07
CA SER A 66 -3.48 6.50 0.51
C SER A 66 -4.51 6.83 -0.57
N GLU A 67 -4.81 5.88 -1.45
CA GLU A 67 -5.84 6.03 -2.49
C GLU A 67 -7.23 6.20 -1.88
N MET A 68 -7.54 5.44 -0.82
CA MET A 68 -8.81 5.56 -0.10
C MET A 68 -9.00 6.96 0.49
N PHE A 69 -7.96 7.53 1.11
CA PHE A 69 -8.04 8.91 1.61
C PHE A 69 -8.25 9.94 0.50
N ALA A 70 -7.55 9.79 -0.63
CA ALA A 70 -7.76 10.68 -1.78
C ALA A 70 -9.19 10.61 -2.33
N ILE A 71 -9.79 9.41 -2.36
CA ILE A 71 -11.19 9.20 -2.76
C ILE A 71 -12.15 9.86 -1.76
N GLU A 72 -11.89 9.75 -0.46
CA GLU A 72 -12.71 10.38 0.59
C GLU A 72 -12.67 11.91 0.49
N ASP A 73 -11.49 12.49 0.24
CA ASP A 73 -11.32 13.93 0.05
C ASP A 73 -12.09 14.42 -1.19
N GLN A 74 -11.94 13.73 -2.33
CA GLN A 74 -12.69 14.05 -3.55
C GLN A 74 -14.20 13.95 -3.34
N LYS A 75 -14.66 12.92 -2.63
CA LYS A 75 -16.08 12.77 -2.28
C LYS A 75 -16.56 13.95 -1.43
N ALA A 76 -15.77 14.40 -0.45
CA ALA A 76 -16.12 15.56 0.36
C ALA A 76 -16.23 16.85 -0.46
N GLU A 77 -15.33 17.06 -1.43
CA GLU A 77 -15.40 18.19 -2.36
C GLU A 77 -16.65 18.15 -3.24
N VAL A 78 -16.99 16.98 -3.79
CA VAL A 78 -18.22 16.79 -4.58
C VAL A 78 -19.45 17.10 -3.75
N VAL A 79 -19.53 16.59 -2.51
CA VAL A 79 -20.66 16.89 -1.61
C VAL A 79 -20.77 18.39 -1.35
N LYS A 80 -19.63 19.06 -1.08
CA LYS A 80 -19.60 20.52 -0.87
C LYS A 80 -20.07 21.29 -2.10
N PHE A 81 -19.71 20.83 -3.30
CA PHE A 81 -20.20 21.42 -4.55
C PHE A 81 -21.71 21.27 -4.68
N LEU A 82 -22.24 20.06 -4.45
CA LEU A 82 -23.67 19.78 -4.53
C LEU A 82 -24.48 20.63 -3.55
N THR A 83 -24.03 20.75 -2.31
CA THR A 83 -24.70 21.61 -1.31
C THR A 83 -24.77 23.07 -1.76
N LYS A 84 -23.66 23.63 -2.28
CA LYS A 84 -23.66 25.00 -2.82
C LYS A 84 -24.58 25.16 -4.03
N PHE A 85 -24.67 24.12 -4.85
CA PHE A 85 -25.52 24.13 -6.03
C PHE A 85 -27.01 24.15 -5.62
N ASP A 86 -27.40 23.31 -4.66
CA ASP A 86 -28.76 23.30 -4.09
C ASP A 86 -29.12 24.65 -3.44
N GLU A 87 -28.20 25.24 -2.66
CA GLU A 87 -28.40 26.59 -2.10
C GLU A 87 -28.64 27.64 -3.19
N LYS A 88 -27.94 27.54 -4.32
CA LYS A 88 -28.13 28.45 -5.46
C LYS A 88 -29.46 28.24 -6.16
N ILE A 89 -29.91 27.00 -6.31
CA ILE A 89 -31.25 26.69 -6.83
C ILE A 89 -32.31 27.32 -5.94
N ASN A 90 -32.25 27.09 -4.62
CA ASN A 90 -33.21 27.65 -3.67
C ASN A 90 -33.25 29.18 -3.73
N GLN A 91 -32.09 29.85 -3.84
CA GLN A 91 -32.01 31.31 -4.02
C GLN A 91 -32.72 31.78 -5.29
N ILE A 92 -32.55 31.06 -6.40
CA ILE A 92 -33.21 31.39 -7.67
C ILE A 92 -34.74 31.15 -7.56
N GLU A 93 -35.16 30.05 -6.95
CA GLU A 93 -36.58 29.75 -6.73
C GLU A 93 -37.27 30.82 -5.86
N ASP A 94 -36.62 31.25 -4.78
CA ASP A 94 -37.11 32.32 -3.92
C ASP A 94 -37.22 33.65 -4.68
N GLN A 95 -36.22 33.99 -5.49
CA GLN A 95 -36.26 35.19 -6.34
C GLN A 95 -37.42 35.16 -7.33
N ILE A 96 -37.64 34.02 -8.02
CA ILE A 96 -38.76 33.86 -8.95
C ILE A 96 -40.09 34.03 -8.21
N ARG A 97 -40.23 33.42 -7.03
CA ARG A 97 -41.46 33.51 -6.23
C ARG A 97 -41.74 34.94 -5.78
N ASN A 98 -40.72 35.68 -5.34
CA ASN A 98 -40.86 37.08 -4.94
C ASN A 98 -41.30 37.96 -6.11
N VAL A 99 -40.65 37.82 -7.28
CA VAL A 99 -41.02 38.57 -8.48
C VAL A 99 -42.46 38.29 -8.89
N LEU A 100 -42.89 37.02 -8.89
CA LEU A 100 -44.27 36.66 -9.25
C LEU A 100 -45.30 37.19 -8.24
N GLY A 101 -44.97 37.23 -6.95
CA GLY A 101 -45.82 37.83 -5.92
C GLY A 101 -45.93 39.36 -6.05
N GLU A 102 -44.86 40.03 -6.46
CA GLU A 102 -44.83 41.49 -6.64
C GLU A 102 -45.42 41.96 -7.97
N THR A 103 -45.39 41.13 -9.02
CA THR A 103 -45.79 41.54 -10.38
C THR A 103 -47.17 41.03 -10.84
N SER A 104 -47.87 40.23 -10.03
CA SER A 104 -49.18 39.69 -10.41
C SER A 104 -50.33 40.24 -9.54
N PRO A 105 -51.08 41.25 -10.02
CA PRO A 105 -52.33 41.69 -9.40
C PRO A 105 -53.43 40.60 -9.39
N LEU A 106 -53.29 39.56 -10.20
CA LEU A 106 -54.24 38.45 -10.33
C LEU A 106 -54.14 37.41 -9.20
N LEU A 107 -53.16 37.53 -8.31
CA LEU A 107 -53.01 36.69 -7.11
C LEU A 107 -53.43 37.42 -5.80
N ASN A 108 -53.82 38.69 -5.89
CA ASN A 108 -54.39 39.48 -4.79
C ASN A 108 -55.94 39.57 -4.86
N CYS A 109 -56.57 38.55 -5.45
CA CYS A 109 -58.03 38.36 -5.44
C CYS A 109 -58.39 37.25 -4.46
#